data_AF-A0A9W8Y7H1-F1
#
_entry.id   AF-A0A9W8Y7H1-F1
#
_cell.length_a   1.000
_cell.length_b   1.000
_cell.length_c   1.000
_cell.angle_alpha   90.00
_cell.angle_beta   90.00
_cell.angle_gamma   90.00
#
_symmetry.space_group_name_H-M   'P 1'
#
loop_
_entity.id
_entity.type
_entity.pdbx_description
1 polymer ?
#
loop_
_entity_poly.entity_id
_entity_poly.type
_entity_poly.pdbx_seq_one_letter_code
_entity_poly.pdbx_strand_id
1 'polypeptide(L)'
;MRAGRVGDVVSDILDWYSKGDVEKEENAKVTGIYMTKEDGTEELDDMNIVKTIAEEHNVDFEVWEDEKYFVDDRDLPYEKISELPNVYTTYRKSLEPLRDRPRNSLTAPTRLPPLPSVIPPQARPFTIPSSLKELKKALLVPLEKDSTYTLTHPPQWPVDVKSAHPFDGGETAGLNRISHLISSGAMSSYKATRNGMLGLDFSTKLSAFLAQGHITARQVHWAMVDFEAGRGAGQNLDGYGQGENEGTAAVRFELLWRDYMRLCMQKFGYRMFTLYGIQDHKGKGEQPQYSRRKRWRLLSRSNRAGDDPEKTLETFTRFRSGRTGIGLIDASNRELFVTGYTSNRARQNVASFLSSHLDIDWRIGAEWYECFLIDYDCASNWGNWQYVAGVGNDPRQGRVFNPVKQALDYDSHGDYIKAWVPELRGIKLTRPIGPGKEEVDQQRLMYLYQVWKLSDWEKSNLGLKGIDWVEHPLTKIQFSVGRGRGGPGDGKARRGGGGGGGGSWRGRGRGQDRNFRRMGNEEKAAKHEEGPIIVSSERA
;
A
#
# COMPACT_ATOMS: atom_id res chain seq x y z
N MET A 1 22.13 21.36 2.63
CA MET A 1 21.03 21.23 1.65
C MET A 1 21.07 22.43 0.72
N ARG A 2 20.78 22.20 -0.56
CA ARG A 2 20.72 23.20 -1.62
C ARG A 2 19.30 23.23 -2.17
N ALA A 3 18.89 24.34 -2.76
CA ALA A 3 17.61 24.48 -3.43
C ALA A 3 17.81 24.84 -4.90
N GLY A 4 17.02 24.23 -5.78
CA GLY A 4 17.15 24.38 -7.23
C GLY A 4 16.94 23.04 -7.93
N ARG A 5 17.03 23.04 -9.26
CA ARG A 5 17.10 21.78 -10.02
C ARG A 5 18.46 21.13 -9.76
N VAL A 6 18.53 19.81 -9.77
CA VAL A 6 19.74 19.05 -9.45
C VAL A 6 20.91 19.48 -10.34
N GLY A 7 20.70 19.61 -11.65
CA GLY A 7 21.73 20.06 -12.59
C GLY A 7 22.29 21.44 -12.27
N ASP A 8 21.42 22.44 -12.08
CA ASP A 8 21.82 23.81 -11.75
C ASP A 8 22.66 23.85 -10.47
N VAL A 9 22.21 23.14 -9.43
CA VAL A 9 22.89 23.09 -8.13
C VAL A 9 24.27 22.47 -8.24
N VAL A 10 24.41 21.36 -8.97
CA VAL A 10 25.69 20.67 -9.12
C VAL A 10 26.64 21.53 -9.97
N SER A 11 26.18 22.05 -11.09
CA SER A 11 26.98 22.93 -11.97
C SER A 11 27.48 24.16 -11.20
N ASP A 12 26.61 24.86 -10.46
CA ASP A 12 26.99 26.03 -9.65
C ASP A 12 28.10 25.71 -8.63
N ILE A 13 28.05 24.54 -8.00
CA ILE A 13 29.07 24.09 -7.05
C ILE A 13 30.40 23.85 -7.76
N LEU A 14 30.40 23.15 -8.89
CA LEU A 14 31.62 22.84 -9.64
C LEU A 14 32.24 24.10 -10.24
N ASP A 15 31.42 25.00 -10.78
CA ASP A 15 31.83 26.32 -11.27
C ASP A 15 32.48 27.17 -10.17
N TRP A 16 31.94 27.11 -8.95
CA TRP A 16 32.51 27.86 -7.84
C TRP A 16 33.89 27.35 -7.47
N TYR A 17 34.11 26.03 -7.45
CA TYR A 17 35.43 25.45 -7.16
C TYR A 17 36.41 25.55 -8.35
N SER A 18 35.94 25.69 -9.58
CA SER A 18 36.80 25.86 -10.77
C SER A 18 37.37 27.29 -10.91
N LYS A 19 36.64 28.30 -10.42
CA LYS A 19 37.07 29.70 -10.41
C LYS A 19 38.15 29.91 -9.34
N GLY A 20 39.41 29.95 -9.74
CA GLY A 20 40.57 30.20 -8.88
C GLY A 20 40.66 31.65 -8.38
N ASP A 21 39.80 32.01 -7.41
CA ASP A 21 39.86 33.32 -6.76
C ASP A 21 40.90 33.35 -5.63
N VAL A 22 41.67 34.44 -5.62
CA VAL A 22 42.83 34.69 -4.74
C VAL A 22 42.45 34.82 -3.25
N GLU A 23 41.17 35.03 -2.93
CA GLU A 23 40.65 35.11 -1.55
C GLU A 23 40.24 33.75 -0.96
N LYS A 24 40.39 32.65 -1.70
CA LYS A 24 40.13 31.29 -1.21
C LYS A 24 41.40 30.77 -0.54
N GLU A 25 41.48 30.84 0.80
CA GLU A 25 42.64 30.37 1.59
C GLU A 25 42.95 28.87 1.39
N GLU A 26 42.07 28.09 0.75
CA GLU A 26 42.30 26.70 0.37
C GLU A 26 41.87 26.45 -1.09
N ASN A 27 42.82 25.99 -1.94
CA ASN A 27 42.56 25.45 -3.28
C ASN A 27 41.81 24.11 -3.18
N ALA A 28 40.57 24.13 -2.72
CA ALA A 28 39.71 22.95 -2.69
C ALA A 28 39.27 22.59 -4.12
N LYS A 29 39.42 21.32 -4.50
CA LYS A 29 38.99 20.78 -5.80
C LYS A 29 38.02 19.62 -5.56
N VAL A 30 36.92 19.62 -6.28
CA VAL A 30 36.02 18.46 -6.34
C VAL A 30 36.67 17.39 -7.21
N THR A 31 36.92 16.21 -6.65
CA THR A 31 37.55 15.09 -7.38
C THR A 31 36.54 14.08 -7.89
N GLY A 32 35.40 13.94 -7.20
CA GLY A 32 34.35 13.03 -7.64
C GLY A 32 32.99 13.35 -7.05
N ILE A 33 31.95 12.86 -7.73
CA ILE A 33 30.54 12.94 -7.35
C ILE A 33 30.01 11.52 -7.23
N TYR A 34 29.42 11.21 -6.08
CA TYR A 34 28.85 9.90 -5.79
C TYR A 34 27.33 10.07 -5.66
N MET A 35 26.57 9.30 -6.45
CA MET A 35 25.11 9.27 -6.38
C MET A 35 24.62 7.85 -6.11
N THR A 36 23.55 7.72 -5.34
CA THR A 36 22.85 6.43 -5.19
C THR A 36 21.97 6.20 -6.40
N LYS A 37 21.98 4.98 -6.94
CA LYS A 37 21.14 4.58 -8.07
C LYS A 37 19.69 4.45 -7.64
N GLU A 38 18.80 4.92 -8.49
CA GLU A 38 17.35 4.76 -8.36
C GLU A 38 16.78 4.24 -9.70
N ASP A 39 15.67 3.50 -9.64
CA ASP A 39 15.05 2.87 -10.82
C ASP A 39 13.92 3.71 -11.45
N GLY A 40 13.56 4.84 -10.82
CA GLY A 40 12.51 5.73 -11.30
C GLY A 40 12.94 6.54 -12.52
N THR A 41 11.99 6.87 -13.40
CA THR A 41 12.32 7.56 -14.67
C THR A 41 12.86 8.96 -14.44
N GLU A 42 12.29 9.72 -13.50
CA GLU A 42 12.73 11.08 -13.17
C GLU A 42 14.10 11.06 -12.50
N GLU A 43 14.35 10.11 -11.59
CA GLU A 43 15.63 9.96 -10.91
C GLU A 43 16.77 9.52 -11.85
N LEU A 44 16.46 8.68 -12.84
CA LEU A 44 17.42 8.32 -13.89
C LEU A 44 17.78 9.52 -14.77
N ASP A 45 16.83 10.41 -15.07
CA ASP A 45 17.09 11.65 -15.80
C ASP A 45 18.00 12.59 -15.00
N ASP A 46 17.73 12.78 -13.70
CA ASP A 46 18.60 13.55 -12.80
C ASP A 46 20.03 12.98 -12.74
N MET A 47 20.17 11.65 -12.64
CA MET A 47 21.47 10.98 -12.65
C MET A 47 22.24 11.23 -13.96
N ASN A 48 21.56 11.15 -15.11
CA ASN A 48 22.19 11.40 -16.41
C ASN A 48 22.63 12.87 -16.57
N ILE A 49 21.84 13.81 -16.04
CA ILE A 49 22.19 15.23 -16.02
C ILE A 49 23.46 15.44 -15.20
N VAL A 50 23.53 14.90 -13.99
CA VAL A 50 24.71 15.05 -13.12
C VAL A 50 25.95 14.40 -13.74
N LYS A 51 25.80 13.22 -14.35
CA LYS A 51 26.88 12.55 -15.08
C LYS A 51 27.45 13.44 -16.19
N THR A 52 26.59 14.03 -17.00
CA THR A 52 27.00 14.93 -18.10
C THR A 52 27.77 16.13 -17.57
N ILE A 53 27.27 16.75 -16.50
CA ILE A 53 27.94 17.88 -15.84
C ILE A 53 29.30 17.46 -15.27
N ALA A 54 29.41 16.29 -14.63
CA ALA A 54 30.68 15.78 -14.12
C ALA A 54 31.72 15.59 -15.23
N GLU A 55 31.31 15.03 -16.38
CA GLU A 55 32.15 14.86 -17.57
C GLU A 55 32.64 16.22 -18.13
N GLU A 56 31.75 17.20 -18.24
CA GLU A 56 32.09 18.56 -18.70
C GLU A 56 33.11 19.26 -17.79
N HIS A 57 33.05 19.01 -16.49
CA HIS A 57 33.97 19.55 -15.49
C HIS A 57 35.21 18.68 -15.24
N ASN A 58 35.36 17.56 -15.95
CA ASN A 58 36.45 16.58 -15.74
C ASN A 58 36.56 16.15 -14.27
N VAL A 59 35.43 15.76 -13.69
CA VAL A 59 35.24 15.24 -12.32
C VAL A 59 34.74 13.80 -12.42
N ASP A 60 35.26 12.91 -11.56
CA ASP A 60 34.82 11.51 -11.57
C ASP A 60 33.36 11.40 -11.15
N PHE A 61 32.59 10.53 -11.81
CA PHE A 61 31.19 10.27 -11.47
C PHE A 61 30.98 8.79 -11.19
N GLU A 62 30.55 8.48 -9.98
CA GLU A 62 30.34 7.11 -9.51
C GLU A 62 28.91 6.92 -9.03
N VAL A 63 28.31 5.82 -9.49
CA VAL A 63 26.96 5.42 -9.09
C VAL A 63 27.06 4.27 -8.10
N TRP A 64 26.49 4.48 -6.92
CA TRP A 64 26.42 3.52 -5.85
C TRP A 64 25.11 2.73 -5.93
N GLU A 65 25.18 1.41 -6.03
CA GLU A 65 24.00 0.54 -5.97
C GLU A 65 23.41 0.57 -4.55
N ASP A 66 22.15 0.95 -4.42
CA ASP A 66 21.52 1.12 -3.12
C ASP A 66 21.34 -0.23 -2.39
N GLU A 67 21.93 -0.35 -1.21
CA GLU A 67 21.85 -1.56 -0.38
C GLU A 67 20.65 -1.55 0.58
N LYS A 68 19.70 -0.60 0.44
CA LYS A 68 18.50 -0.51 1.30
C LYS A 68 17.50 -1.65 1.12
N TYR A 69 17.58 -2.40 0.02
CA TYR A 69 16.66 -3.49 -0.31
C TYR A 69 16.95 -4.79 0.45
N PHE A 70 15.96 -5.66 0.51
CA PHE A 70 16.01 -6.87 1.34
C PHE A 70 16.97 -7.92 0.75
N VAL A 71 16.82 -8.23 -0.54
CA VAL A 71 17.70 -9.08 -1.32
C VAL A 71 18.58 -8.20 -2.22
N ASP A 72 19.87 -8.52 -2.26
CA ASP A 72 20.81 -7.85 -3.15
C ASP A 72 20.61 -8.31 -4.60
N ASP A 73 20.65 -7.39 -5.55
CA ASP A 73 20.44 -7.70 -6.97
C ASP A 73 21.48 -8.69 -7.52
N ARG A 74 22.68 -8.70 -6.93
CA ARG A 74 23.75 -9.64 -7.30
C ARG A 74 23.44 -11.08 -6.89
N ASP A 75 22.47 -11.29 -5.99
CA ASP A 75 22.06 -12.60 -5.49
C ASP A 75 20.76 -13.10 -6.15
N LEU A 76 20.25 -12.38 -7.15
CA LEU A 76 19.09 -12.81 -7.92
C LEU A 76 19.44 -14.01 -8.83
N PRO A 77 18.50 -14.95 -9.04
CA PRO A 77 18.74 -16.18 -9.80
C PRO A 77 18.72 -15.98 -11.33
N TYR A 78 18.86 -14.74 -11.81
CA TYR A 78 18.85 -14.37 -13.21
C TYR A 78 19.82 -13.20 -13.46
N GLU A 79 20.42 -13.18 -14.64
CA GLU A 79 21.40 -12.15 -15.02
C GLU A 79 20.72 -10.89 -15.57
N LYS A 80 19.56 -11.03 -16.24
CA LYS A 80 18.88 -9.92 -16.89
C LYS A 80 17.53 -9.65 -16.23
N ILE A 81 17.24 -8.38 -15.98
CA ILE A 81 15.95 -7.95 -15.40
C ILE A 81 14.73 -8.37 -16.24
N SER A 82 14.90 -8.59 -17.54
CA SER A 82 13.84 -9.12 -18.41
C SER A 82 13.34 -10.51 -18.00
N GLU A 83 14.17 -11.29 -17.30
CA GLU A 83 13.90 -12.66 -16.85
C GLU A 83 13.12 -12.70 -15.52
N LEU A 84 13.02 -11.57 -14.80
CA LEU A 84 12.23 -11.46 -13.57
C LEU A 84 10.81 -12.03 -13.80
N PRO A 85 10.33 -12.97 -12.99
CA PRO A 85 9.00 -13.53 -13.16
C PRO A 85 7.90 -12.46 -13.06
N ASN A 86 6.94 -12.49 -14.00
CA ASN A 86 5.77 -11.59 -13.93
C ASN A 86 4.83 -11.91 -12.77
N VAL A 87 4.94 -13.09 -12.16
CA VAL A 87 4.11 -13.49 -11.02
C VAL A 87 4.97 -13.52 -9.77
N TYR A 88 4.60 -12.75 -8.75
CA TYR A 88 5.33 -12.65 -7.49
C TYR A 88 5.60 -14.00 -6.82
N THR A 89 4.63 -14.93 -6.84
CA THR A 89 4.81 -16.24 -6.19
C THR A 89 5.93 -17.05 -6.83
N THR A 90 6.16 -16.90 -8.14
CA THR A 90 7.29 -17.52 -8.84
C THR A 90 8.61 -16.88 -8.42
N TYR A 91 8.66 -15.54 -8.38
CA TYR A 91 9.82 -14.79 -7.88
C TYR A 91 10.17 -15.20 -6.45
N ARG A 92 9.22 -15.13 -5.51
CA ARG A 92 9.42 -15.50 -4.11
C ARG A 92 9.98 -16.92 -3.96
N LYS A 93 9.38 -17.90 -4.62
CA LYS A 93 9.81 -19.31 -4.53
C LYS A 93 11.25 -19.51 -4.99
N SER A 94 11.74 -18.72 -5.96
CA SER A 94 13.14 -18.79 -6.39
C SER A 94 14.15 -18.28 -5.35
N LEU A 95 13.68 -17.57 -4.31
CA LEU A 95 14.48 -16.96 -3.25
C LEU A 95 14.25 -17.61 -1.88
N GLU A 96 13.39 -18.62 -1.74
CA GLU A 96 13.21 -19.32 -0.46
C GLU A 96 14.42 -20.22 -0.14
N PRO A 97 14.80 -20.42 1.15
CA PRO A 97 14.25 -19.76 2.34
C PRO A 97 14.68 -18.29 2.44
N LEU A 98 13.75 -17.39 2.81
CA LEU A 98 14.01 -15.95 2.82
C LEU A 98 14.94 -15.50 3.96
N ARG A 99 15.02 -16.29 5.02
CA ARG A 99 15.84 -15.98 6.20
C ARG A 99 17.33 -15.88 5.87
N ASP A 100 17.80 -16.61 4.88
CA ASP A 100 19.24 -16.75 4.61
C ASP A 100 19.70 -15.91 3.40
N ARG A 101 18.83 -15.05 2.85
CA ARG A 101 19.10 -14.29 1.61
C ARG A 101 19.79 -12.95 1.81
N PRO A 102 19.46 -12.13 2.82
CA PRO A 102 20.05 -10.81 2.92
C PRO A 102 21.54 -10.87 3.21
N ARG A 103 22.32 -10.04 2.52
CA ARG A 103 23.71 -9.77 2.87
C ARG A 103 23.79 -9.02 4.20
N ASN A 104 24.97 -9.01 4.82
CA ASN A 104 25.23 -8.19 6.00
C ASN A 104 25.02 -6.71 5.69
N SER A 105 24.52 -5.95 6.67
CA SER A 105 24.47 -4.49 6.58
C SER A 105 25.88 -3.89 6.65
N LEU A 106 26.11 -2.82 5.89
CA LEU A 106 27.34 -2.04 6.00
C LEU A 106 27.43 -1.35 7.37
N THR A 107 28.66 -1.22 7.88
CA THR A 107 28.91 -0.51 9.13
C THR A 107 29.02 0.99 8.87
N ALA A 108 28.28 1.79 9.63
CA ALA A 108 28.37 3.24 9.53
C ALA A 108 29.78 3.74 9.90
N PRO A 109 30.35 4.72 9.17
CA PRO A 109 31.63 5.30 9.52
C PRO A 109 31.56 6.00 10.88
N THR A 110 32.54 5.77 11.74
CA THR A 110 32.58 6.38 13.09
C THR A 110 33.16 7.80 13.10
N ARG A 111 33.82 8.21 12.01
CA ARG A 111 34.41 9.54 11.84
C ARG A 111 34.52 9.89 10.36
N LEU A 112 34.29 11.16 10.05
CA LEU A 112 34.56 11.75 8.74
C LEU A 112 35.68 12.80 8.84
N PRO A 113 36.40 13.09 7.74
CA PRO A 113 37.25 14.28 7.65
C PRO A 113 36.45 15.57 7.94
N PRO A 114 37.11 16.66 8.35
CA PRO A 114 36.43 17.94 8.54
C PRO A 114 35.83 18.44 7.22
N LEU A 115 34.72 19.17 7.31
CA LEU A 115 34.16 19.88 6.15
C LEU A 115 35.12 21.00 5.71
N PRO A 116 35.10 21.40 4.42
CA PRO A 116 35.82 22.57 3.95
C PRO A 116 35.47 23.83 4.76
N SER A 117 36.48 24.68 4.99
CA SER A 117 36.35 25.95 5.72
C SER A 117 35.37 26.93 5.04
N VAL A 118 35.28 26.85 3.72
CA VAL A 118 34.35 27.63 2.89
C VAL A 118 33.49 26.70 2.05
N ILE A 119 32.18 26.91 2.08
CA ILE A 119 31.22 26.23 1.20
C ILE A 119 30.71 27.22 0.14
N PRO A 120 30.47 26.77 -1.12
CA PRO A 120 29.91 27.64 -2.16
C PRO A 120 28.62 28.32 -1.67
N PRO A 121 28.34 29.58 -2.02
CA PRO A 121 27.06 30.20 -1.69
C PRO A 121 25.91 29.55 -2.48
N GLN A 122 24.67 29.70 -2.01
CA GLN A 122 23.47 29.30 -2.77
C GLN A 122 23.10 30.40 -3.76
N ALA A 123 22.77 30.03 -5.00
CA ALA A 123 22.30 30.96 -6.01
C ALA A 123 20.95 31.59 -5.62
N ARG A 124 20.82 32.90 -5.89
CA ARG A 124 19.55 33.63 -5.75
C ARG A 124 18.51 33.05 -6.71
N PRO A 125 17.20 33.09 -6.38
CA PRO A 125 16.59 33.73 -5.21
C PRO A 125 16.56 32.87 -3.94
N PHE A 126 17.15 31.66 -3.98
CA PHE A 126 17.10 30.75 -2.84
C PHE A 126 18.09 31.15 -1.74
N THR A 127 17.75 30.77 -0.51
CA THR A 127 18.61 30.94 0.67
C THR A 127 18.71 29.61 1.38
N ILE A 128 19.89 29.29 1.92
CA ILE A 128 20.08 28.07 2.69
C ILE A 128 19.52 28.32 4.11
N PRO A 129 18.53 27.55 4.57
CA PRO A 129 18.06 27.65 5.95
C PRO A 129 19.18 27.33 6.93
N SER A 130 19.30 28.12 7.99
CA SER A 130 20.38 27.96 8.99
C SER A 130 20.01 26.99 10.11
N SER A 131 18.73 26.61 10.20
CA SER A 131 18.21 25.66 11.19
C SER A 131 17.18 24.71 10.60
N LEU A 132 17.00 23.55 11.26
CA LEU A 132 15.94 22.60 10.91
C LEU A 132 14.53 23.22 10.96
N LYS A 133 14.29 24.13 11.90
CA LYS A 133 13.01 24.84 12.03
C LYS A 133 12.72 25.71 10.82
N GLU A 134 13.71 26.47 10.36
CA GLU A 134 13.59 27.30 9.15
C GLU A 134 13.41 26.46 7.90
N LEU A 135 14.14 25.35 7.79
CA LEU A 135 13.97 24.41 6.68
C LEU A 135 12.55 23.84 6.63
N LYS A 136 12.05 23.31 7.75
CA LYS A 136 10.68 22.77 7.83
C LYS A 136 9.67 23.85 7.43
N LYS A 137 9.82 25.07 7.94
CA LYS A 137 8.97 26.19 7.55
C LYS A 137 9.04 26.45 6.04
N ALA A 138 10.22 26.51 5.45
CA ALA A 138 10.40 26.77 4.02
C ALA A 138 9.77 25.67 3.15
N LEU A 139 9.92 24.39 3.52
CA LEU A 139 9.34 23.25 2.81
C LEU A 139 7.81 23.21 2.89
N LEU A 140 7.22 23.69 3.99
CA LEU A 140 5.77 23.68 4.19
C LEU A 140 5.04 24.84 3.50
N VAL A 141 5.72 25.96 3.21
CA VAL A 141 5.11 27.16 2.61
C VAL A 141 4.25 26.85 1.36
N PRO A 142 4.70 26.04 0.38
CA PRO A 142 3.86 25.72 -0.79
C PRO A 142 2.58 24.98 -0.42
N LEU A 143 2.63 24.08 0.58
CA LEU A 143 1.47 23.30 1.06
C LEU A 143 0.50 24.17 1.87
N GLU A 144 1.02 25.14 2.63
CA GLU A 144 0.22 26.07 3.43
C GLU A 144 -0.59 27.05 2.56
N LYS A 145 -0.21 27.27 1.29
CA LYS A 145 -0.94 28.16 0.37
C LYS A 145 -2.34 27.64 0.03
N ASP A 146 -2.53 26.33 -0.05
CA ASP A 146 -3.83 25.68 -0.21
C ASP A 146 -3.89 24.43 0.67
N SER A 147 -4.20 24.64 1.94
CA SER A 147 -4.43 23.54 2.90
C SER A 147 -5.66 22.69 2.61
N THR A 148 -6.52 23.12 1.66
CA THR A 148 -7.70 22.36 1.24
C THR A 148 -7.40 21.40 0.11
N TYR A 149 -6.27 21.58 -0.60
CA TYR A 149 -5.91 20.85 -1.81
C TYR A 149 -7.09 20.79 -2.79
N THR A 150 -7.71 21.95 -3.05
CA THR A 150 -8.90 22.16 -3.90
C THR A 150 -10.19 21.47 -3.42
N LEU A 151 -10.23 20.89 -2.22
CA LEU A 151 -11.45 20.26 -1.70
C LEU A 151 -12.40 21.32 -1.16
N THR A 152 -13.66 21.27 -1.60
CA THR A 152 -14.75 22.09 -1.03
C THR A 152 -15.02 21.74 0.43
N HIS A 153 -14.67 20.52 0.83
CA HIS A 153 -14.89 20.00 2.17
C HIS A 153 -13.72 19.13 2.64
N PRO A 154 -12.59 19.75 3.02
CA PRO A 154 -11.42 19.02 3.44
C PRO A 154 -11.69 18.28 4.77
N PRO A 155 -11.29 17.00 4.89
CA PRO A 155 -11.33 16.27 6.14
C PRO A 155 -10.64 17.04 7.27
N GLN A 156 -11.17 16.92 8.50
CA GLN A 156 -10.60 17.50 9.70
C GLN A 156 -10.12 16.40 10.63
N TRP A 157 -8.98 16.61 11.30
CA TRP A 157 -8.44 15.64 12.24
C TRP A 157 -9.36 15.55 13.48
N PRO A 158 -9.96 14.40 13.80
CA PRO A 158 -10.80 14.25 14.99
C PRO A 158 -9.98 14.38 16.28
N VAL A 159 -10.40 15.24 17.21
CA VAL A 159 -9.62 15.66 18.40
C VAL A 159 -9.17 14.49 19.30
N ASP A 160 -9.96 13.41 19.34
CA ASP A 160 -9.76 12.25 20.20
C ASP A 160 -9.08 11.06 19.50
N VAL A 161 -8.66 11.23 18.25
CA VAL A 161 -8.05 10.16 17.45
C VAL A 161 -6.57 10.44 17.23
N LYS A 162 -5.74 9.42 17.45
CA LYS A 162 -4.29 9.49 17.23
C LYS A 162 -3.95 8.88 15.86
N SER A 163 -2.96 9.47 15.18
CA SER A 163 -2.39 8.88 13.97
C SER A 163 -1.78 7.51 14.31
N ALA A 164 -1.94 6.55 13.39
CA ALA A 164 -1.25 5.27 13.46
C ALA A 164 0.26 5.37 13.15
N HIS A 165 0.72 6.52 12.65
CA HIS A 165 2.11 6.81 12.36
C HIS A 165 2.53 8.18 12.95
N PRO A 166 2.65 8.31 14.28
CA PRO A 166 3.00 9.56 14.94
C PRO A 166 4.52 9.84 14.98
N PHE A 167 5.32 9.08 14.23
CA PHE A 167 6.77 9.07 14.36
C PHE A 167 7.42 10.24 13.60
N ASP A 168 8.47 10.81 14.19
CA ASP A 168 9.38 11.71 13.49
C ASP A 168 10.20 10.95 12.44
N GLY A 169 10.59 11.64 11.36
CA GLY A 169 11.52 11.12 10.37
C GLY A 169 12.97 11.04 10.86
N GLY A 170 13.82 10.33 10.11
CA GLY A 170 15.25 10.17 10.38
C GLY A 170 15.65 8.76 10.83
N GLU A 171 16.92 8.43 10.63
CA GLU A 171 17.50 7.11 10.95
C GLU A 171 17.31 6.73 12.42
N THR A 172 17.61 7.65 13.34
CA THR A 172 17.49 7.39 14.78
C THR A 172 16.06 6.97 15.17
N ALA A 173 15.04 7.65 14.65
CA ALA A 173 13.65 7.31 14.91
C ALA A 173 13.27 5.95 14.30
N GLY A 174 13.76 5.65 13.10
CA GLY A 174 13.58 4.34 12.45
C GLY A 174 14.21 3.19 13.24
N LEU A 175 15.46 3.34 13.69
CA LEU A 175 16.16 2.35 14.51
C LEU A 175 15.46 2.15 15.87
N ASN A 176 15.00 3.23 16.51
CA ASN A 176 14.20 3.14 17.73
C ASN A 176 12.90 2.37 17.50
N ARG A 177 12.25 2.59 16.34
CA ARG A 177 11.04 1.84 15.98
C ARG A 177 11.34 0.35 15.76
N ILE A 178 12.44 -0.02 15.10
CA ILE A 178 12.88 -1.42 15.00
C ILE A 178 13.08 -2.02 16.39
N SER A 179 13.82 -1.34 17.26
CA SER A 179 14.09 -1.81 18.63
C SER A 179 12.79 -2.02 19.43
N HIS A 180 11.84 -1.08 19.32
CA HIS A 180 10.51 -1.23 19.92
C HIS A 180 9.78 -2.47 19.41
N LEU A 181 9.73 -2.68 18.10
CA LEU A 181 9.00 -3.81 17.50
C LEU A 181 9.54 -5.17 17.92
N ILE A 182 10.86 -5.27 18.14
CA ILE A 182 11.50 -6.47 18.68
C ILE A 182 11.16 -6.63 20.17
N SER A 183 11.40 -5.59 20.97
CA SER A 183 11.21 -5.65 22.43
C SER A 183 9.77 -5.72 22.91
N SER A 184 8.79 -5.33 22.07
CA SER A 184 7.36 -5.46 22.36
C SER A 184 6.74 -6.78 21.90
N GLY A 185 7.47 -7.58 21.10
CA GLY A 185 6.94 -8.80 20.47
C GLY A 185 6.06 -8.56 19.25
N ALA A 186 5.93 -7.30 18.80
CA ALA A 186 5.09 -6.95 17.64
C ALA A 186 5.54 -7.65 16.34
N MET A 187 6.84 -7.94 16.18
CA MET A 187 7.33 -8.74 15.05
C MET A 187 6.80 -10.17 15.08
N SER A 188 6.75 -10.81 16.26
CA SER A 188 6.25 -12.18 16.41
C SER A 188 4.73 -12.28 16.18
N SER A 189 3.97 -11.25 16.55
CA SER A 189 2.51 -11.21 16.31
C SER A 189 2.12 -10.70 14.92
N TYR A 190 3.07 -10.24 14.10
CA TYR A 190 2.82 -9.47 12.88
C TYR A 190 1.81 -10.14 11.92
N LYS A 191 1.94 -11.45 11.68
CA LYS A 191 1.03 -12.19 10.77
C LYS A 191 -0.43 -12.09 11.21
N ALA A 192 -0.69 -12.15 12.52
CA ALA A 192 -2.03 -12.08 13.07
C ALA A 192 -2.58 -10.64 13.08
N THR A 193 -1.73 -9.65 13.30
CA THR A 193 -2.17 -8.26 13.56
C THR A 193 -2.18 -7.36 12.33
N ARG A 194 -1.41 -7.68 11.27
CA ARG A 194 -1.12 -6.79 10.13
C ARG A 194 -2.31 -6.24 9.34
N ASN A 195 -3.50 -6.84 9.48
CA ASN A 195 -4.73 -6.36 8.85
C ASN A 195 -5.55 -5.41 9.75
N GLY A 196 -5.09 -5.11 10.96
CA GLY A 196 -5.69 -4.10 11.82
C GLY A 196 -5.64 -2.70 11.20
N MET A 197 -6.48 -1.80 11.71
CA MET A 197 -6.62 -0.44 11.18
C MET A 197 -6.48 0.65 12.24
N LEU A 198 -6.41 0.28 13.53
CA LEU A 198 -6.20 1.21 14.64
C LEU A 198 -5.05 0.73 15.53
N GLY A 199 -4.33 1.69 16.11
CA GLY A 199 -3.20 1.46 17.00
C GLY A 199 -1.84 1.48 16.29
N LEU A 200 -0.78 1.48 17.08
CA LEU A 200 0.59 1.61 16.55
C LEU A 200 1.13 0.28 16.04
N ASP A 201 0.89 -0.80 16.78
CA ASP A 201 1.61 -2.07 16.62
C ASP A 201 0.82 -3.14 15.87
N PHE A 202 -0.34 -2.81 15.28
CA PHE A 202 -1.00 -3.74 14.38
C PHE A 202 -0.10 -4.10 13.18
N SER A 203 0.77 -3.18 12.76
CA SER A 203 1.81 -3.38 11.75
C SER A 203 3.09 -2.65 12.16
N THR A 204 4.18 -2.90 11.43
CA THR A 204 5.51 -2.37 11.79
C THR A 204 5.60 -0.84 11.75
N LYS A 205 4.87 -0.18 10.84
CA LYS A 205 5.00 1.26 10.55
C LYS A 205 6.41 1.67 10.09
N LEU A 206 7.19 0.73 9.55
CA LEU A 206 8.55 1.00 9.06
C LEU A 206 8.58 1.56 7.63
N SER A 207 7.45 1.60 6.93
CA SER A 207 7.38 1.99 5.52
C SER A 207 7.89 3.40 5.25
N ALA A 208 7.57 4.39 6.10
CA ALA A 208 8.05 5.76 5.92
C ALA A 208 9.58 5.87 6.04
N PHE A 209 10.18 5.09 6.93
CA PHE A 209 11.63 5.04 7.10
C PHE A 209 12.32 4.29 5.96
N LEU A 210 11.71 3.20 5.48
CA LEU A 210 12.23 2.41 4.36
C LEU A 210 12.16 3.16 3.03
N ALA A 211 11.08 3.91 2.79
CA ALA A 211 10.88 4.68 1.57
C ALA A 211 11.96 5.76 1.39
N GLN A 212 12.31 6.47 2.47
CA GLN A 212 13.31 7.54 2.44
C GLN A 212 14.74 7.07 2.74
N GLY A 213 14.97 5.76 2.93
CA GLY A 213 16.29 5.21 3.22
C GLY A 213 16.83 5.55 4.62
N HIS A 214 15.98 5.97 5.55
CA HIS A 214 16.36 6.18 6.95
C HIS A 214 16.83 4.89 7.63
N ILE A 215 16.28 3.75 7.21
CA ILE A 215 16.70 2.42 7.60
C ILE A 215 16.68 1.53 6.35
N THR A 216 17.43 0.45 6.40
CA THR A 216 17.47 -0.57 5.35
C THR A 216 16.61 -1.77 5.72
N ALA A 217 16.07 -2.47 4.72
CA ALA A 217 15.38 -3.73 4.95
C ALA A 217 16.31 -4.79 5.56
N ARG A 218 17.63 -4.70 5.30
CA ARG A 218 18.66 -5.55 5.91
C ARG A 218 18.81 -5.30 7.41
N GLN A 219 18.79 -4.04 7.87
CA GLN A 219 18.79 -3.74 9.31
C GLN A 219 17.56 -4.32 10.02
N VAL A 220 16.37 -4.21 9.40
CA VAL A 220 15.14 -4.83 9.94
C VAL A 220 15.29 -6.35 10.03
N HIS A 221 15.82 -6.97 8.97
CA HIS A 221 16.07 -8.40 8.93
C HIS A 221 17.04 -8.88 10.00
N TRP A 222 18.22 -8.25 10.12
CA TRP A 222 19.24 -8.66 11.07
C TRP A 222 18.81 -8.47 12.52
N ALA A 223 18.00 -7.43 12.81
CA ALA A 223 17.37 -7.29 14.12
C ALA A 223 16.43 -8.46 14.46
N MET A 224 15.67 -8.97 13.49
CA MET A 224 14.87 -10.19 13.67
C MET A 224 15.74 -11.43 13.83
N VAL A 225 16.83 -11.56 13.06
CA VAL A 225 17.74 -12.71 13.17
C VAL A 225 18.41 -12.77 14.54
N ASP A 226 18.79 -11.62 15.11
CA ASP A 226 19.31 -11.56 16.48
C ASP A 226 18.28 -12.05 17.50
N PHE A 227 17.03 -11.55 17.42
CA PHE A 227 15.93 -12.02 18.26
C PHE A 227 15.71 -13.55 18.14
N GLU A 228 15.62 -14.06 16.92
CA GLU A 228 15.42 -15.48 16.61
C GLU A 228 16.57 -16.36 17.11
N ALA A 229 17.79 -15.82 17.13
CA ALA A 229 18.99 -16.52 17.59
C ALA A 229 19.28 -16.31 19.09
N GLY A 230 18.41 -15.61 19.82
CA GLY A 230 18.57 -15.39 21.25
C GLY A 230 19.67 -14.39 21.59
N ARG A 231 19.87 -13.40 20.72
CA ARG A 231 20.80 -12.27 20.90
C ARG A 231 20.02 -10.97 20.98
N GLY A 232 20.58 -9.98 21.68
CA GLY A 232 19.98 -8.64 21.76
C GLY A 232 18.65 -8.61 22.54
N ALA A 233 17.74 -7.73 22.13
CA ALA A 233 16.48 -7.43 22.83
C ALA A 233 15.43 -8.55 22.69
N GLY A 234 14.50 -8.63 23.64
CA GLY A 234 13.38 -9.58 23.60
C GLY A 234 13.55 -10.84 24.46
N GLN A 235 14.52 -10.89 25.36
CA GLN A 235 14.86 -12.05 26.21
C GLN A 235 13.69 -12.66 26.99
N ASN A 236 12.68 -11.84 27.33
CA ASN A 236 11.50 -12.26 28.10
C ASN A 236 10.28 -12.55 27.21
N LEU A 237 10.43 -12.53 25.89
CA LEU A 237 9.33 -12.73 24.94
C LEU A 237 9.32 -14.16 24.41
N ASP A 238 8.11 -14.65 24.14
CA ASP A 238 7.91 -15.91 23.45
C ASP A 238 8.53 -15.87 22.05
N GLY A 239 9.28 -16.92 21.71
CA GLY A 239 10.01 -17.05 20.44
C GLY A 239 11.45 -16.54 20.45
N TYR A 240 11.92 -15.86 21.51
CA TYR A 240 13.32 -15.45 21.61
C TYR A 240 14.26 -16.66 21.65
N GLY A 241 15.23 -16.72 20.73
CA GLY A 241 16.14 -17.86 20.61
C GLY A 241 15.51 -19.14 20.07
N GLN A 242 14.29 -19.09 19.55
CA GLN A 242 13.56 -20.28 19.05
C GLN A 242 13.54 -20.38 17.52
N GLY A 243 14.31 -19.55 16.83
CA GLY A 243 14.32 -19.49 15.36
C GLY A 243 13.17 -18.67 14.77
N GLU A 244 13.01 -18.76 13.45
CA GLU A 244 11.95 -18.05 12.71
C GLU A 244 10.55 -18.48 13.16
N ASN A 245 9.66 -17.50 13.34
CA ASN A 245 8.26 -17.74 13.64
C ASN A 245 7.37 -17.16 12.52
N GLU A 246 6.06 -17.43 12.59
CA GLU A 246 5.14 -17.00 11.53
C GLU A 246 5.09 -15.47 11.35
N GLY A 247 5.33 -14.70 12.42
CA GLY A 247 5.37 -13.25 12.39
C GLY A 247 6.61 -12.71 11.69
N THR A 248 7.80 -13.13 12.11
CA THR A 248 9.07 -12.69 11.50
C THR A 248 9.18 -13.16 10.03
N ALA A 249 8.71 -14.36 9.72
CA ALA A 249 8.57 -14.84 8.34
C ALA A 249 7.65 -13.94 7.50
N ALA A 250 6.50 -13.53 8.07
CA ALA A 250 5.57 -12.63 7.39
C ALA A 250 6.16 -11.22 7.18
N VAL A 251 7.01 -10.72 8.08
CA VAL A 251 7.72 -9.44 7.85
C VAL A 251 8.68 -9.57 6.67
N ARG A 252 9.48 -10.64 6.59
CA ARG A 252 10.38 -10.90 5.45
C ARG A 252 9.62 -11.02 4.13
N PHE A 253 8.46 -11.67 4.14
CA PHE A 253 7.59 -11.77 2.98
C PHE A 253 7.16 -10.39 2.44
N GLU A 254 6.83 -9.45 3.33
CA GLU A 254 6.39 -8.12 2.93
C GLU A 254 7.56 -7.21 2.50
N LEU A 255 8.75 -7.38 3.10
CA LEU A 255 9.97 -6.76 2.60
C LEU A 255 10.30 -7.24 1.18
N LEU A 256 10.14 -8.53 0.91
CA LEU A 256 10.34 -9.08 -0.43
C LEU A 256 9.32 -8.57 -1.46
N TRP A 257 8.09 -8.28 -1.04
CA TRP A 257 7.10 -7.65 -1.91
C TRP A 257 7.53 -6.24 -2.35
N ARG A 258 8.14 -5.46 -1.45
CA ARG A 258 8.73 -4.15 -1.79
C ARG A 258 9.84 -4.31 -2.83
N ASP A 259 10.76 -5.25 -2.64
CA ASP A 259 11.82 -5.52 -3.62
C ASP A 259 11.24 -5.92 -4.97
N TYR A 260 10.20 -6.77 -4.98
CA TYR A 260 9.55 -7.18 -6.22
C TYR A 260 8.93 -6.00 -6.99
N MET A 261 8.30 -5.05 -6.28
CA MET A 261 7.72 -3.86 -6.91
C MET A 261 8.80 -2.98 -7.56
N ARG A 262 9.95 -2.80 -6.91
CA ARG A 262 11.11 -2.14 -7.52
C ARG A 262 11.59 -2.86 -8.76
N LEU A 263 11.81 -4.17 -8.68
CA LEU A 263 12.28 -4.96 -9.82
C LEU A 263 11.28 -4.91 -10.98
N CYS A 264 9.97 -4.82 -10.69
CA CYS A 264 8.96 -4.54 -11.70
C CYS A 264 9.14 -3.16 -12.35
N MET A 265 9.42 -2.12 -11.56
CA MET A 265 9.74 -0.79 -12.09
C MET A 265 10.94 -0.82 -13.02
N GLN A 266 12.03 -1.47 -12.61
CA GLN A 266 13.22 -1.65 -13.45
C GLN A 266 12.92 -2.44 -14.73
N LYS A 267 12.10 -3.50 -14.65
CA LYS A 267 11.74 -4.34 -15.80
C LYS A 267 10.85 -3.62 -16.81
N PHE A 268 9.83 -2.91 -16.32
CA PHE A 268 8.73 -2.40 -17.16
C PHE A 268 8.86 -0.90 -17.46
N GLY A 269 9.68 -0.17 -16.71
CA GLY A 269 9.93 1.26 -16.86
C GLY A 269 8.63 2.06 -16.93
N TYR A 270 8.55 2.96 -17.92
CA TYR A 270 7.43 3.88 -18.11
C TYR A 270 6.04 3.20 -18.20
N ARG A 271 5.98 1.90 -18.56
CA ARG A 271 4.71 1.16 -18.62
C ARG A 271 3.99 1.12 -17.28
N MET A 272 4.73 1.24 -16.17
CA MET A 272 4.18 1.33 -14.81
C MET A 272 3.24 2.53 -14.62
N PHE A 273 3.35 3.59 -15.44
CA PHE A 273 2.56 4.81 -15.34
C PHE A 273 1.45 4.91 -16.40
N THR A 274 1.28 3.87 -17.22
CA THR A 274 0.29 3.87 -18.31
C THR A 274 -1.07 3.41 -17.83
N LEU A 275 -2.15 3.93 -18.43
CA LEU A 275 -3.53 3.62 -18.03
C LEU A 275 -3.86 2.11 -18.02
N TYR A 276 -3.22 1.34 -18.91
CA TYR A 276 -3.43 -0.10 -19.04
C TYR A 276 -2.28 -0.94 -18.47
N GLY A 277 -1.34 -0.28 -17.78
CA GLY A 277 -0.29 -0.92 -16.99
C GLY A 277 0.61 -1.91 -17.72
N ILE A 278 1.14 -2.84 -16.93
CA ILE A 278 2.18 -3.81 -17.33
C ILE A 278 1.64 -5.14 -17.87
N GLN A 279 0.32 -5.39 -17.74
CA GLN A 279 -0.29 -6.65 -18.19
C GLN A 279 -0.04 -6.91 -19.69
N ASP A 280 0.45 -8.10 -20.02
CA ASP A 280 0.65 -8.50 -21.42
C ASP A 280 -0.67 -9.04 -22.00
N HIS A 281 -1.20 -8.37 -23.02
CA HIS A 281 -2.41 -8.80 -23.72
C HIS A 281 -2.13 -9.81 -24.84
N LYS A 282 -0.89 -10.28 -25.00
CA LYS A 282 -0.50 -11.26 -26.03
C LYS A 282 -0.60 -12.70 -25.50
N GLY A 283 -1.79 -13.27 -25.51
CA GLY A 283 -1.95 -14.73 -25.44
C GLY A 283 -1.45 -15.41 -26.71
N LYS A 284 -0.63 -16.46 -26.58
CA LYS A 284 -0.23 -17.34 -27.70
C LYS A 284 -1.45 -18.11 -28.20
N GLY A 285 -1.77 -17.98 -29.49
CA GLY A 285 -2.58 -18.96 -30.24
C GLY A 285 -4.10 -18.92 -30.04
N GLU A 286 -4.61 -18.26 -29.01
CA GLU A 286 -6.03 -17.88 -28.96
C GLU A 286 -6.17 -16.54 -29.68
N GLN A 287 -7.21 -16.37 -30.50
CA GLN A 287 -7.60 -15.03 -30.97
C GLN A 287 -7.48 -14.09 -29.77
N PRO A 288 -6.90 -12.88 -29.89
CA PRO A 288 -6.98 -11.93 -28.81
C PRO A 288 -8.46 -11.81 -28.54
N GLN A 289 -8.93 -12.42 -27.45
CA GLN A 289 -10.14 -11.92 -26.87
C GLN A 289 -9.72 -10.47 -26.64
N TYR A 290 -10.29 -9.58 -27.45
CA TYR A 290 -10.59 -8.22 -27.08
C TYR A 290 -11.54 -8.29 -25.85
N SER A 291 -11.13 -9.05 -24.84
CA SER A 291 -11.63 -9.22 -23.50
C SER A 291 -11.60 -7.81 -22.98
N ARG A 292 -12.76 -7.16 -23.12
CA ARG A 292 -13.05 -5.75 -22.91
C ARG A 292 -11.95 -5.07 -22.10
N ARG A 293 -11.05 -4.34 -22.77
CA ARG A 293 -10.18 -3.38 -22.08
C ARG A 293 -11.05 -2.59 -21.11
N LYS A 294 -10.66 -2.58 -19.84
CA LYS A 294 -11.40 -1.87 -18.79
C LYS A 294 -11.65 -0.43 -19.25
N ARG A 295 -12.91 0.01 -19.20
CA ARG A 295 -13.32 1.32 -19.70
C ARG A 295 -13.30 2.30 -18.54
N TRP A 296 -12.18 2.99 -18.40
CA TRP A 296 -11.93 3.99 -17.36
C TRP A 296 -12.74 5.27 -17.61
N ARG A 297 -13.33 5.88 -16.59
CA ARG A 297 -13.81 7.26 -16.63
C ARG A 297 -12.64 8.19 -16.38
N LEU A 298 -12.50 9.25 -17.20
CA LEU A 298 -11.40 10.21 -17.10
C LEU A 298 -11.92 11.55 -16.56
N LEU A 299 -11.09 12.27 -15.80
CA LEU A 299 -11.47 13.55 -15.21
C LEU A 299 -11.59 14.70 -16.22
N SER A 300 -10.80 14.67 -17.30
CA SER A 300 -10.63 15.80 -18.22
C SER A 300 -11.36 15.67 -19.55
N ARG A 301 -11.80 14.45 -19.91
CA ARG A 301 -12.43 14.20 -21.21
C ARG A 301 -13.34 12.97 -21.19
N SER A 302 -14.36 12.99 -22.02
CA SER A 302 -15.19 11.81 -22.26
C SER A 302 -14.44 10.82 -23.14
N ASN A 303 -14.48 9.53 -22.80
CA ASN A 303 -13.90 8.47 -23.63
C ASN A 303 -14.93 7.39 -24.03
N ARG A 304 -16.21 7.61 -23.69
CA ARG A 304 -17.34 6.75 -24.05
C ARG A 304 -18.64 7.55 -24.10
N ALA A 305 -19.58 7.08 -24.93
CA ALA A 305 -20.94 7.62 -24.92
C ALA A 305 -21.55 7.52 -23.51
N GLY A 306 -22.05 8.65 -23.00
CA GLY A 306 -22.63 8.75 -21.65
C GLY A 306 -21.65 9.12 -20.54
N ASP A 307 -20.35 9.26 -20.83
CA ASP A 307 -19.41 9.81 -19.85
C ASP A 307 -19.47 11.33 -19.78
N ASP A 308 -19.44 11.81 -18.54
CA ASP A 308 -19.50 13.21 -18.15
C ASP A 308 -18.29 13.51 -17.24
N PRO A 309 -17.26 14.20 -17.77
CA PRO A 309 -16.04 14.52 -17.02
C PRO A 309 -16.30 15.37 -15.78
N GLU A 310 -17.27 16.29 -15.83
CA GLU A 310 -17.63 17.15 -14.70
C GLU A 310 -18.21 16.31 -13.56
N LYS A 311 -19.16 15.42 -13.86
CA LYS A 311 -19.68 14.46 -12.87
C LYS A 311 -18.60 13.50 -12.37
N THR A 312 -17.64 13.13 -13.20
CA THR A 312 -16.53 12.26 -12.80
C THR A 312 -15.60 13.00 -11.83
N LEU A 313 -15.31 14.28 -12.09
CA LEU A 313 -14.54 15.14 -11.19
C LEU A 313 -15.27 15.37 -9.86
N GLU A 314 -16.59 15.57 -9.88
CA GLU A 314 -17.41 15.66 -8.67
C GLU A 314 -17.35 14.35 -7.86
N THR A 315 -17.52 13.21 -8.53
CA THR A 315 -17.39 11.87 -7.94
C THR A 315 -16.02 11.69 -7.28
N PHE A 316 -14.95 12.09 -7.96
CA PHE A 316 -13.59 12.00 -7.44
C PHE A 316 -13.34 12.97 -6.27
N THR A 317 -13.94 14.17 -6.30
CA THR A 317 -13.86 15.13 -5.19
C THR A 317 -14.57 14.61 -3.94
N ARG A 318 -15.73 13.98 -4.10
CA ARG A 318 -16.41 13.27 -3.00
C ARG A 318 -15.61 12.07 -2.47
N PHE A 319 -14.94 11.35 -3.36
CA PHE A 319 -14.02 10.28 -2.98
C PHE A 319 -12.86 10.81 -2.12
N ARG A 320 -12.11 11.81 -2.60
CA ARG A 320 -10.97 12.41 -1.90
C ARG A 320 -11.34 13.01 -0.54
N SER A 321 -12.53 13.61 -0.42
CA SER A 321 -13.05 14.17 0.84
C SER A 321 -13.62 13.13 1.82
N GLY A 322 -13.64 11.83 1.46
CA GLY A 322 -14.22 10.78 2.29
C GLY A 322 -15.73 10.96 2.50
N ARG A 323 -16.45 11.19 1.40
CA ARG A 323 -17.89 11.44 1.32
C ARG A 323 -18.55 10.59 0.24
N THR A 324 -18.17 9.33 0.21
CA THR A 324 -18.67 8.32 -0.73
C THR A 324 -19.98 7.68 -0.27
N GLY A 325 -20.28 7.72 1.04
CA GLY A 325 -21.42 6.97 1.61
C GLY A 325 -21.07 5.54 2.01
N ILE A 326 -19.80 5.14 1.86
CA ILE A 326 -19.26 3.83 2.24
C ILE A 326 -18.23 4.04 3.36
N GLY A 327 -18.61 3.68 4.59
CA GLY A 327 -17.89 4.08 5.80
C GLY A 327 -16.40 3.75 5.81
N LEU A 328 -16.00 2.57 5.32
CA LEU A 328 -14.58 2.16 5.27
C LEU A 328 -13.76 3.04 4.32
N ILE A 329 -14.32 3.41 3.17
CA ILE A 329 -13.67 4.25 2.16
C ILE A 329 -13.56 5.68 2.69
N ASP A 330 -14.64 6.16 3.31
CA ASP A 330 -14.72 7.49 3.89
C ASP A 330 -13.71 7.66 5.02
N ALA A 331 -13.65 6.71 5.96
CA ALA A 331 -12.67 6.69 7.04
C ALA A 331 -11.23 6.69 6.51
N SER A 332 -10.92 5.87 5.51
CA SER A 332 -9.57 5.77 4.96
C SER A 332 -9.10 7.03 4.23
N ASN A 333 -9.95 7.66 3.41
CA ASN A 333 -9.56 8.89 2.72
C ASN A 333 -9.42 10.06 3.71
N ARG A 334 -10.21 10.09 4.79
CA ARG A 334 -10.07 11.08 5.86
C ARG A 334 -8.79 10.87 6.67
N GLU A 335 -8.48 9.63 7.05
CA GLU A 335 -7.22 9.29 7.74
C GLU A 335 -6.02 9.69 6.88
N LEU A 336 -6.01 9.32 5.60
CA LEU A 336 -4.93 9.68 4.66
C LEU A 336 -4.71 11.20 4.62
N PHE A 337 -5.79 11.96 4.41
CA PHE A 337 -5.69 13.40 4.20
C PHE A 337 -5.07 14.12 5.40
N VAL A 338 -5.43 13.73 6.63
CA VAL A 338 -4.99 14.45 7.84
C VAL A 338 -3.73 13.88 8.47
N THR A 339 -3.38 12.62 8.21
CA THR A 339 -2.22 11.96 8.85
C THR A 339 -1.10 11.58 7.90
N GLY A 340 -1.37 11.53 6.60
CA GLY A 340 -0.46 11.01 5.59
C GLY A 340 -0.22 9.51 5.67
N TYR A 341 -1.02 8.75 6.42
CA TYR A 341 -0.87 7.30 6.54
C TYR A 341 -2.22 6.59 6.51
N THR A 342 -2.25 5.38 5.95
CA THR A 342 -3.39 4.45 6.06
C THR A 342 -2.89 3.01 6.08
N SER A 343 -3.65 2.11 6.71
CA SER A 343 -3.32 0.68 6.74
C SER A 343 -3.34 0.05 5.34
N ASN A 344 -2.51 -0.97 5.10
CA ASN A 344 -2.48 -1.71 3.83
C ASN A 344 -3.88 -2.22 3.42
N ARG A 345 -4.66 -2.71 4.40
CA ARG A 345 -6.03 -3.20 4.16
C ARG A 345 -6.96 -2.08 3.67
N ALA A 346 -6.83 -0.89 4.25
CA ALA A 346 -7.60 0.28 3.83
C ALA A 346 -7.19 0.72 2.42
N ARG A 347 -5.89 0.80 2.11
CA ARG A 347 -5.38 1.13 0.76
C ARG A 347 -5.93 0.20 -0.32
N GLN A 348 -5.93 -1.12 -0.08
CA GLN A 348 -6.50 -2.10 -1.01
C GLN A 348 -8.00 -1.86 -1.30
N ASN A 349 -8.77 -1.53 -0.25
CA ASN A 349 -10.19 -1.24 -0.40
C ASN A 349 -10.44 0.06 -1.15
N VAL A 350 -9.69 1.12 -0.82
CA VAL A 350 -9.78 2.43 -1.49
C VAL A 350 -9.40 2.33 -2.96
N ALA A 351 -8.28 1.68 -3.28
CA ALA A 351 -7.85 1.48 -4.65
C ALA A 351 -8.87 0.66 -5.45
N SER A 352 -9.35 -0.44 -4.88
CA SER A 352 -10.37 -1.29 -5.53
C SER A 352 -11.70 -0.56 -5.72
N PHE A 353 -12.08 0.29 -4.76
CA PHE A 353 -13.29 1.10 -4.85
C PHE A 353 -13.21 2.10 -6.01
N LEU A 354 -12.14 2.90 -6.06
CA LEU A 354 -11.91 3.87 -7.14
C LEU A 354 -11.88 3.16 -8.50
N SER A 355 -11.08 2.09 -8.58
CA SER A 355 -10.82 1.46 -9.86
C SER A 355 -11.97 0.61 -10.36
N SER A 356 -12.71 -0.07 -9.48
CA SER A 356 -13.62 -1.17 -9.88
C SER A 356 -15.07 -0.96 -9.49
N HIS A 357 -15.36 -0.09 -8.51
CA HIS A 357 -16.75 0.33 -8.22
C HIS A 357 -17.09 1.64 -8.91
N LEU A 358 -16.10 2.55 -9.03
CA LEU A 358 -16.28 3.82 -9.73
C LEU A 358 -15.73 3.78 -11.17
N ASP A 359 -15.00 2.74 -11.57
CA ASP A 359 -14.36 2.67 -12.89
C ASP A 359 -13.54 3.93 -13.25
N ILE A 360 -13.03 4.68 -12.26
CA ILE A 360 -12.25 5.90 -12.50
C ILE A 360 -10.79 5.50 -12.74
N ASP A 361 -10.11 6.23 -13.64
CA ASP A 361 -8.67 6.11 -13.89
C ASP A 361 -7.91 5.91 -12.58
N TRP A 362 -7.19 4.79 -12.46
CA TRP A 362 -6.51 4.46 -11.22
C TRP A 362 -5.30 5.38 -10.96
N ARG A 363 -4.73 6.00 -12.01
CA ARG A 363 -3.51 6.81 -11.91
C ARG A 363 -3.74 8.07 -11.09
N ILE A 364 -4.92 8.69 -11.21
CA ILE A 364 -5.27 9.85 -10.37
C ILE A 364 -5.41 9.47 -8.88
N GLY A 365 -5.69 8.20 -8.58
CA GLY A 365 -5.65 7.66 -7.22
C GLY A 365 -4.22 7.45 -6.73
N ALA A 366 -3.35 6.95 -7.62
CA ALA A 366 -1.91 6.81 -7.36
C ALA A 366 -1.25 8.17 -7.11
N GLU A 367 -1.54 9.19 -7.92
CA GLU A 367 -1.07 10.58 -7.75
C GLU A 367 -1.61 11.20 -6.44
N TRP A 368 -2.86 10.94 -6.08
CA TRP A 368 -3.42 11.38 -4.80
C TRP A 368 -2.68 10.76 -3.62
N TYR A 369 -2.33 9.47 -3.71
CA TYR A 369 -1.57 8.78 -2.67
C TYR A 369 -0.11 9.25 -2.64
N GLU A 370 0.51 9.50 -3.79
CA GLU A 370 1.83 10.11 -3.89
C GLU A 370 1.91 11.46 -3.19
N CYS A 371 0.87 12.29 -3.34
CA CYS A 371 0.82 13.61 -2.70
C CYS A 371 0.71 13.57 -1.16
N PHE A 372 0.03 12.55 -0.60
CA PHE A 372 -0.31 12.53 0.84
C PHE A 372 0.46 11.49 1.66
N LEU A 373 0.94 10.40 1.07
CA LEU A 373 1.59 9.34 1.84
C LEU A 373 2.95 9.79 2.37
N ILE A 374 3.10 9.75 3.70
CA ILE A 374 4.40 9.89 4.37
C ILE A 374 5.37 8.76 4.00
N ASP A 375 4.83 7.63 3.52
CA ASP A 375 5.57 6.47 3.06
C ASP A 375 5.48 6.25 1.56
N TYR A 376 5.32 7.33 0.78
CA TYR A 376 5.39 7.25 -0.67
C TYR A 376 6.73 6.65 -1.12
N ASP A 377 6.63 5.55 -1.87
CA ASP A 377 7.70 4.86 -2.58
C ASP A 377 7.16 4.61 -3.98
N CYS A 378 7.85 5.14 -5.01
CA CYS A 378 7.34 5.18 -6.38
C CYS A 378 6.95 3.78 -6.88
N ALA A 379 7.87 2.82 -6.76
CA ALA A 379 7.65 1.44 -7.18
C ALA A 379 6.48 0.78 -6.43
N SER A 380 6.46 0.92 -5.11
CA SER A 380 5.43 0.32 -4.27
C SER A 380 4.06 0.94 -4.52
N ASN A 381 3.96 2.27 -4.62
CA ASN A 381 2.69 2.95 -4.86
C ASN A 381 2.11 2.57 -6.23
N TRP A 382 2.86 2.86 -7.30
CA TRP A 382 2.39 2.65 -8.67
C TRP A 382 2.20 1.17 -9.01
N GLY A 383 3.03 0.28 -8.46
CA GLY A 383 2.90 -1.16 -8.61
C GLY A 383 1.66 -1.72 -7.89
N ASN A 384 1.43 -1.37 -6.63
CA ASN A 384 0.25 -1.85 -5.89
C ASN A 384 -1.06 -1.30 -6.46
N TRP A 385 -1.09 -0.03 -6.91
CA TRP A 385 -2.26 0.53 -7.57
C TRP A 385 -2.63 -0.23 -8.84
N GLN A 386 -1.65 -0.53 -9.71
CA GLN A 386 -1.88 -1.37 -10.90
C GLN A 386 -2.38 -2.77 -10.55
N TYR A 387 -1.77 -3.38 -9.52
CA TYR A 387 -2.14 -4.71 -9.04
C TYR A 387 -3.62 -4.75 -8.66
N VAL A 388 -4.07 -3.80 -7.83
CA VAL A 388 -5.48 -3.72 -7.39
C VAL A 388 -6.43 -3.26 -8.51
N ALA A 389 -5.96 -2.40 -9.40
CA ALA A 389 -6.74 -1.90 -10.54
C ALA A 389 -7.03 -2.98 -11.60
N GLY A 390 -6.33 -4.12 -11.53
CA GLY A 390 -6.45 -5.24 -12.47
C GLY A 390 -5.71 -5.02 -13.78
N VAL A 391 -4.73 -4.13 -13.82
CA VAL A 391 -3.85 -3.85 -14.98
C VAL A 391 -2.37 -4.16 -14.71
N GLY A 392 -2.08 -4.72 -13.53
CA GLY A 392 -0.79 -5.30 -13.17
C GLY A 392 -0.72 -6.80 -13.43
N ASN A 393 0.36 -7.43 -12.96
CA ASN A 393 0.56 -8.88 -13.09
C ASN A 393 -0.07 -9.67 -11.93
N ASP A 394 -1.38 -9.52 -11.71
CA ASP A 394 -2.12 -10.39 -10.79
C ASP A 394 -2.49 -11.71 -11.51
N PRO A 395 -2.06 -12.88 -11.01
CA PRO A 395 -2.50 -14.17 -11.57
C PRO A 395 -4.00 -14.39 -11.44
N ARG A 396 -4.70 -13.67 -10.53
CA ARG A 396 -6.15 -13.74 -10.32
C ARG A 396 -6.83 -12.50 -10.91
N GLN A 397 -7.01 -12.49 -12.23
CA GLN A 397 -7.63 -11.36 -12.93
C GLN A 397 -9.06 -11.07 -12.42
N GLY A 398 -9.40 -9.79 -12.27
CA GLY A 398 -10.77 -9.34 -11.98
C GLY A 398 -11.20 -9.38 -10.51
N ARG A 399 -10.27 -9.48 -9.55
CA ARG A 399 -10.61 -9.41 -8.13
C ARG A 399 -11.12 -8.02 -7.75
N VAL A 400 -12.33 -7.95 -7.20
CA VAL A 400 -12.93 -6.72 -6.67
C VAL A 400 -13.18 -6.90 -5.18
N PHE A 401 -12.69 -5.97 -4.37
CA PHE A 401 -13.00 -5.96 -2.94
C PHE A 401 -14.42 -5.45 -2.73
N ASN A 402 -15.20 -6.16 -1.92
CA ASN A 402 -16.47 -5.64 -1.41
C ASN A 402 -16.16 -4.88 -0.11
N PRO A 403 -16.16 -3.52 -0.11
CA PRO A 403 -15.76 -2.74 1.06
C PRO A 403 -16.67 -2.94 2.27
N VAL A 404 -17.92 -3.36 2.07
CA VAL A 404 -18.85 -3.66 3.18
C VAL A 404 -18.48 -4.98 3.85
N LYS A 405 -18.17 -6.01 3.06
CA LYS A 405 -17.66 -7.26 3.60
C LYS A 405 -16.31 -7.04 4.29
N GLN A 406 -15.42 -6.24 3.69
CA GLN A 406 -14.12 -5.94 4.28
C GLN A 406 -14.24 -5.16 5.60
N ALA A 407 -15.18 -4.22 5.70
CA ALA A 407 -15.49 -3.56 6.97
C ALA A 407 -16.03 -4.57 8.01
N LEU A 408 -16.86 -5.53 7.60
CA LEU A 408 -17.33 -6.58 8.50
C LEU A 408 -16.19 -7.47 9.01
N ASP A 409 -15.27 -7.86 8.12
CA ASP A 409 -14.16 -8.75 8.44
C ASP A 409 -13.09 -8.05 9.32
N TYR A 410 -12.82 -6.75 9.10
CA TYR A 410 -11.65 -6.05 9.66
C TYR A 410 -11.99 -4.88 10.60
N ASP A 411 -13.23 -4.41 10.63
CA ASP A 411 -13.75 -3.41 11.56
C ASP A 411 -15.00 -3.93 12.26
N SER A 412 -14.95 -5.16 12.77
CA SER A 412 -16.12 -5.90 13.29
C SER A 412 -16.86 -5.20 14.46
N HIS A 413 -16.24 -4.19 15.07
CA HIS A 413 -16.82 -3.36 16.13
C HIS A 413 -17.15 -1.93 15.65
N GLY A 414 -16.76 -1.56 14.43
CA GLY A 414 -16.99 -0.24 13.85
C GLY A 414 -16.08 0.86 14.38
N ASP A 415 -15.05 0.52 15.13
CA ASP A 415 -14.18 1.46 15.84
C ASP A 415 -13.38 2.32 14.87
N TYR A 416 -12.87 1.74 13.79
CA TYR A 416 -12.08 2.48 12.80
C TYR A 416 -12.93 3.51 12.05
N ILE A 417 -14.12 3.10 11.59
CA ILE A 417 -15.03 4.03 10.90
C ILE A 417 -15.49 5.14 11.86
N LYS A 418 -15.84 4.80 13.10
CA LYS A 418 -16.26 5.79 14.09
C LYS A 418 -15.14 6.73 14.52
N ALA A 419 -13.89 6.28 14.53
CA ALA A 419 -12.74 7.14 14.80
C ALA A 419 -12.67 8.26 13.76
N TRP A 420 -12.61 7.90 12.46
CA TRP A 420 -12.34 8.83 11.37
C TRP A 420 -13.57 9.49 10.72
N VAL A 421 -14.78 8.99 11.00
CA VAL A 421 -16.05 9.59 10.55
C VAL A 421 -16.90 9.95 11.78
N PRO A 422 -16.56 11.04 12.49
CA PRO A 422 -17.15 11.38 13.79
C PRO A 422 -18.68 11.56 13.74
N GLU A 423 -19.22 11.97 12.58
CA GLU A 423 -20.65 12.13 12.33
C GLU A 423 -21.42 10.81 12.51
N LEU A 424 -20.75 9.65 12.39
CA LEU A 424 -21.37 8.32 12.51
C LEU A 424 -21.24 7.71 13.91
N ARG A 425 -20.58 8.38 14.86
CA ARG A 425 -20.35 7.85 16.23
C ARG A 425 -21.64 7.54 16.97
N GLY A 426 -22.69 8.33 16.72
CA GLY A 426 -24.01 8.18 17.35
C GLY A 426 -24.81 6.94 16.91
N ILE A 427 -24.38 6.22 15.87
CA ILE A 427 -25.04 4.99 15.45
C ILE A 427 -24.82 3.91 16.53
N LYS A 428 -25.89 3.53 17.25
CA LYS A 428 -25.84 2.42 18.22
C LYS A 428 -25.58 1.10 17.48
N LEU A 429 -24.45 0.45 17.73
CA LEU A 429 -24.06 -0.80 17.04
C LEU A 429 -24.40 -2.06 17.83
N THR A 430 -24.86 -1.90 19.06
CA THR A 430 -25.06 -3.00 19.99
C THR A 430 -26.54 -3.28 20.22
N ARG A 431 -26.82 -4.51 20.65
CA ARG A 431 -28.14 -4.94 21.13
C ARG A 431 -28.03 -5.56 22.52
N PRO A 432 -29.04 -5.42 23.38
CA PRO A 432 -29.05 -6.06 24.69
C PRO A 432 -29.20 -7.58 24.54
N ILE A 433 -28.40 -8.33 25.28
CA ILE A 433 -28.48 -9.80 25.39
C ILE A 433 -28.76 -10.29 26.82
N GLY A 434 -29.00 -9.36 27.73
CA GLY A 434 -29.35 -9.63 29.12
C GLY A 434 -29.11 -8.40 29.99
N PRO A 435 -29.36 -8.50 31.31
CA PRO A 435 -29.12 -7.41 32.25
C PRO A 435 -27.65 -6.97 32.22
N GLY A 436 -27.40 -5.73 31.83
CA GLY A 436 -26.05 -5.14 31.75
C GLY A 436 -25.12 -5.73 30.68
N LYS A 437 -25.62 -6.59 29.79
CA LYS A 437 -24.83 -7.20 28.71
C LYS A 437 -25.35 -6.76 27.36
N GLU A 438 -24.45 -6.23 26.54
CA GLU A 438 -24.71 -5.92 25.15
C GLU A 438 -23.73 -6.70 24.26
N GLU A 439 -24.15 -7.01 23.04
CA GLU A 439 -23.27 -7.55 22.00
C GLU A 439 -23.39 -6.71 20.72
N VAL A 440 -22.39 -6.82 19.85
CA VAL A 440 -22.42 -6.16 18.54
C VAL A 440 -23.50 -6.79 17.66
N ASP A 441 -24.37 -5.95 17.11
CA ASP A 441 -25.40 -6.34 16.16
C ASP A 441 -24.89 -6.14 14.72
N GLN A 442 -24.64 -7.25 14.03
CA GLN A 442 -24.13 -7.24 12.65
C GLN A 442 -25.05 -6.51 11.66
N GLN A 443 -26.37 -6.50 11.90
CA GLN A 443 -27.29 -5.74 11.07
C GLN A 443 -27.12 -4.23 11.30
N ARG A 444 -26.86 -3.81 12.55
CA ARG A 444 -26.58 -2.41 12.89
C ARG A 444 -25.24 -1.95 12.32
N LEU A 445 -24.22 -2.82 12.25
CA LEU A 445 -22.97 -2.54 11.54
C LEU A 445 -23.19 -2.19 10.07
N MET A 446 -24.17 -2.79 9.40
CA MET A 446 -24.47 -2.45 8.00
C MET A 446 -24.88 -1.00 7.82
N TYR A 447 -25.50 -0.38 8.83
CA TYR A 447 -25.85 1.04 8.82
C TYR A 447 -24.63 1.94 9.01
N LEU A 448 -23.62 1.49 9.76
CA LEU A 448 -22.34 2.19 9.84
C LEU A 448 -21.57 2.10 8.51
N TYR A 449 -21.54 0.91 7.90
CA TYR A 449 -20.79 0.69 6.67
C TYR A 449 -21.46 1.30 5.43
N GLN A 450 -22.78 1.45 5.47
CA GLN A 450 -23.61 2.01 4.42
C GLN A 450 -24.69 2.93 5.01
N VAL A 451 -24.29 4.15 5.39
CA VAL A 451 -25.13 5.12 6.11
C VAL A 451 -26.48 5.43 5.45
N TRP A 452 -26.53 5.34 4.11
CA TRP A 452 -27.76 5.56 3.34
C TRP A 452 -28.90 4.60 3.70
N LYS A 453 -28.58 3.43 4.28
CA LYS A 453 -29.54 2.42 4.74
C LYS A 453 -30.25 2.77 6.05
N LEU A 454 -29.80 3.79 6.79
CA LEU A 454 -30.52 4.29 7.96
C LEU A 454 -31.92 4.78 7.56
N SER A 455 -32.89 4.58 8.46
CA SER A 455 -34.22 5.17 8.30
C SER A 455 -34.16 6.70 8.38
N ASP A 456 -35.13 7.39 7.77
CA ASP A 456 -35.20 8.86 7.84
C ASP A 456 -35.35 9.39 9.27
N TRP A 457 -36.00 8.62 10.15
CA TRP A 457 -36.11 8.94 11.56
C TRP A 457 -34.74 8.90 12.25
N GLU A 458 -33.95 7.83 12.02
CA GLU A 458 -32.59 7.74 12.57
C GLU A 458 -31.67 8.83 12.01
N LYS A 459 -31.74 9.09 10.70
CA LYS A 459 -30.98 10.18 10.08
C LYS A 459 -31.34 11.52 10.70
N SER A 460 -32.63 11.78 10.96
CA SER A 460 -33.07 13.02 11.61
C SER A 460 -32.52 13.14 13.03
N ASN A 461 -32.62 12.07 13.83
CA ASN A 461 -32.14 12.06 15.22
C ASN A 461 -30.61 12.20 15.34
N LEU A 462 -29.87 11.72 14.34
CA LEU A 462 -28.41 11.82 14.28
C LEU A 462 -27.93 13.11 13.59
N GLY A 463 -28.84 13.97 13.11
CA GLY A 463 -28.48 15.17 12.34
C GLY A 463 -27.87 14.87 10.97
N LEU A 464 -28.12 13.68 10.42
CA LEU A 464 -27.59 13.20 9.15
C LEU A 464 -28.55 13.40 7.96
N LYS A 465 -29.80 13.79 8.23
CA LYS A 465 -30.81 14.02 7.18
C LYS A 465 -30.48 15.28 6.37
N GLY A 466 -30.61 15.20 5.05
CA GLY A 466 -30.27 16.26 4.11
C GLY A 466 -28.78 16.35 3.75
N ILE A 467 -27.92 15.51 4.35
CA ILE A 467 -26.50 15.47 3.99
C ILE A 467 -26.32 14.66 2.70
N ASP A 468 -25.81 15.30 1.65
CA ASP A 468 -25.70 14.71 0.29
C ASP A 468 -25.09 13.30 0.29
N TRP A 469 -23.91 13.11 0.90
CA TRP A 469 -23.23 11.82 0.87
C TRP A 469 -23.92 10.72 1.69
N VAL A 470 -24.80 11.10 2.61
CA VAL A 470 -25.64 10.18 3.38
C VAL A 470 -26.85 9.74 2.56
N GLU A 471 -27.48 10.66 1.83
CA GLU A 471 -28.69 10.36 1.05
C GLU A 471 -28.38 9.78 -0.33
N HIS A 472 -27.27 10.19 -0.91
CA HIS A 472 -26.85 9.89 -2.28
C HIS A 472 -25.43 9.31 -2.29
N PRO A 473 -25.25 8.05 -1.84
CA PRO A 473 -23.94 7.40 -1.89
C PRO A 473 -23.46 7.26 -3.34
N LEU A 474 -22.16 7.33 -3.57
CA LEU A 474 -21.58 7.18 -4.92
C LEU A 474 -21.87 5.81 -5.55
N THR A 475 -22.04 4.79 -4.71
CA THR A 475 -22.49 3.46 -5.14
C THR A 475 -23.29 2.78 -4.02
N LYS A 476 -24.27 1.96 -4.39
CA LYS A 476 -25.10 1.18 -3.45
C LYS A 476 -24.68 -0.28 -3.51
N ILE A 477 -24.12 -0.79 -2.43
CA ILE A 477 -23.57 -2.16 -2.38
C ILE A 477 -24.60 -3.12 -1.80
N GLN A 478 -25.06 -4.05 -2.64
CA GLN A 478 -25.97 -5.11 -2.22
C GLN A 478 -25.20 -6.18 -1.44
N PHE A 479 -25.25 -6.05 -0.12
CA PHE A 479 -24.66 -6.97 0.84
C PHE A 479 -25.55 -7.06 2.08
N SER A 480 -25.74 -8.28 2.59
CA SER A 480 -26.52 -8.60 3.78
C SER A 480 -25.81 -9.69 4.59
N VAL A 481 -26.07 -9.72 5.89
CA VAL A 481 -25.47 -10.68 6.82
C VAL A 481 -26.53 -11.73 7.21
N GLY A 482 -26.22 -13.03 7.06
CA GLY A 482 -27.11 -14.16 7.39
C GLY A 482 -27.77 -14.83 6.18
N ARG A 483 -28.00 -16.16 6.26
CA ARG A 483 -28.82 -16.91 5.27
C ARG A 483 -30.24 -16.33 5.31
N GLY A 484 -30.73 -15.85 4.17
CA GLY A 484 -32.14 -15.53 4.01
C GLY A 484 -32.99 -16.72 4.45
N ARG A 485 -33.74 -16.55 5.55
CA ARG A 485 -34.98 -17.31 5.72
C ARG A 485 -35.87 -16.90 4.57
N GLY A 486 -36.22 -17.85 3.71
CA GLY A 486 -37.19 -17.63 2.65
C GLY A 486 -38.45 -16.99 3.22
N GLY A 487 -38.79 -15.81 2.69
CA GLY A 487 -40.13 -15.27 2.83
C GLY A 487 -41.10 -16.07 1.97
N PRO A 488 -42.40 -16.11 2.33
CA PRO A 488 -43.40 -16.96 1.68
C PRO A 488 -43.55 -16.58 0.21
N GLY A 489 -43.61 -17.60 -0.64
CA GLY A 489 -43.46 -17.45 -2.07
C GLY A 489 -44.59 -16.72 -2.78
N ASP A 490 -44.23 -16.12 -3.90
CA ASP A 490 -45.10 -16.06 -5.07
C ASP A 490 -44.53 -17.00 -6.13
N GLY A 491 -45.12 -18.20 -6.17
CA GLY A 491 -44.88 -19.16 -7.21
C GLY A 491 -45.37 -18.63 -8.56
N LYS A 492 -44.45 -18.31 -9.46
CA LYS A 492 -44.69 -18.43 -10.90
C LYS A 492 -43.61 -19.30 -11.52
N ALA A 493 -43.94 -20.58 -11.59
CA ALA A 493 -43.29 -21.55 -12.45
C ALA A 493 -43.29 -21.03 -13.89
N ARG A 494 -42.11 -20.89 -14.50
CA ARG A 494 -41.97 -20.84 -15.94
C ARG A 494 -41.31 -22.12 -16.41
N ARG A 495 -42.14 -22.98 -17.01
CA ARG A 495 -41.77 -24.08 -17.90
C ARG A 495 -40.89 -23.58 -19.04
N GLY A 496 -39.88 -24.37 -19.36
CA GLY A 496 -39.15 -24.39 -20.62
C GLY A 496 -38.04 -25.42 -20.41
N GLY A 497 -38.00 -26.58 -21.05
CA GLY A 497 -38.51 -26.99 -22.34
C GLY A 497 -37.42 -27.92 -22.85
N GLY A 498 -37.65 -29.23 -22.78
CA GLY A 498 -36.69 -30.22 -23.22
C GLY A 498 -36.45 -30.12 -24.72
N GLY A 499 -35.19 -30.23 -25.12
CA GLY A 499 -34.76 -30.51 -26.48
C GLY A 499 -33.61 -31.50 -26.39
N GLY A 500 -33.88 -32.74 -26.79
CA GLY A 500 -32.94 -33.87 -26.68
C GLY A 500 -32.05 -34.06 -27.91
N GLY A 501 -31.27 -35.13 -27.83
CA GLY A 501 -30.39 -35.66 -28.88
C GLY A 501 -28.94 -35.59 -28.42
N GLY A 502 -28.17 -36.65 -28.25
CA GLY A 502 -28.31 -38.05 -28.62
C GLY A 502 -26.87 -38.56 -28.72
N GLY A 503 -26.50 -39.63 -28.00
CA GLY A 503 -25.12 -40.07 -27.95
C GLY A 503 -24.93 -41.28 -27.04
N SER A 504 -25.44 -42.41 -27.49
CA SER A 504 -25.27 -43.74 -26.89
C SER A 504 -23.80 -44.14 -26.82
N TRP A 505 -23.30 -44.48 -25.63
CA TRP A 505 -22.28 -45.53 -25.46
C TRP A 505 -22.70 -46.48 -24.34
N ARG A 506 -23.13 -47.68 -24.75
CA ARG A 506 -23.32 -48.85 -23.89
C ARG A 506 -21.96 -49.49 -23.60
N GLY A 507 -21.69 -49.82 -22.34
CA GLY A 507 -20.62 -50.72 -21.94
C GLY A 507 -20.90 -51.32 -20.57
N ARG A 508 -21.28 -52.60 -20.55
CA ARG A 508 -21.59 -53.42 -19.37
C ARG A 508 -20.32 -53.91 -18.64
N GLY A 509 -20.45 -54.17 -17.35
CA GLY A 509 -19.63 -55.13 -16.57
C GLY A 509 -19.61 -54.74 -15.09
N ARG A 510 -20.51 -55.22 -14.22
CA ARG A 510 -20.56 -56.52 -13.48
C ARG A 510 -19.31 -56.89 -12.68
N GLY A 511 -19.51 -57.09 -11.37
CA GLY A 511 -18.61 -57.73 -10.38
C GLY A 511 -18.43 -56.84 -9.14
N GLN A 512 -19.17 -56.99 -8.02
CA GLN A 512 -18.94 -57.95 -6.92
C GLN A 512 -17.45 -58.07 -6.57
N ASP A 513 -16.95 -57.81 -5.36
CA ASP A 513 -17.46 -58.26 -4.07
C ASP A 513 -16.84 -57.49 -2.88
N ARG A 514 -17.67 -57.34 -1.83
CA ARG A 514 -17.43 -57.54 -0.38
C ARG A 514 -16.30 -56.83 0.39
N ASN A 515 -16.80 -56.03 1.34
CA ASN A 515 -16.58 -56.06 2.80
C ASN A 515 -15.15 -55.94 3.35
N PHE A 516 -14.92 -54.89 4.15
CA PHE A 516 -14.70 -55.06 5.59
C PHE A 516 -15.20 -53.83 6.39
N ARG A 517 -15.98 -54.12 7.45
CA ARG A 517 -16.32 -53.26 8.60
C ARG A 517 -15.01 -52.84 9.31
N ARG A 518 -14.89 -51.77 10.12
CA ARG A 518 -15.71 -51.38 11.29
C ARG A 518 -15.11 -50.11 11.93
N MET A 519 -15.97 -49.28 12.55
CA MET A 519 -15.72 -48.34 13.69
C MET A 519 -14.61 -47.30 13.51
N GLY A 520 -14.84 -45.98 13.59
CA GLY A 520 -15.71 -45.26 14.50
C GLY A 520 -14.86 -44.63 15.61
N ASN A 521 -14.48 -43.36 15.47
CA ASN A 521 -14.59 -42.40 16.57
C ASN A 521 -14.54 -40.96 16.05
N GLU A 522 -15.38 -40.14 16.65
CA GLU A 522 -15.54 -38.71 16.43
C GLU A 522 -14.34 -37.94 16.98
N GLU A 523 -13.85 -36.95 16.23
CA GLU A 523 -13.27 -35.76 16.85
C GLU A 523 -13.56 -34.53 15.99
N LYS A 524 -14.14 -33.52 16.65
CA LYS A 524 -14.66 -32.29 16.08
C LYS A 524 -13.53 -31.45 15.48
N ALA A 525 -13.44 -31.41 14.16
CA ALA A 525 -12.65 -30.40 13.47
C ALA A 525 -13.36 -29.04 13.56
N ALA A 526 -12.78 -28.14 14.35
CA ALA A 526 -13.10 -26.72 14.34
C ALA A 526 -12.89 -26.18 12.92
N LYS A 527 -13.90 -25.48 12.40
CA LYS A 527 -13.80 -24.79 11.11
C LYS A 527 -12.81 -23.64 11.25
N HIS A 528 -11.67 -23.75 10.57
CA HIS A 528 -10.81 -22.61 10.27
C HIS A 528 -11.58 -21.62 9.39
N GLU A 529 -11.75 -20.40 9.88
CA GLU A 529 -12.22 -19.25 9.10
C GLU A 529 -11.02 -18.60 8.39
N GLU A 530 -10.91 -18.79 7.08
CA GLU A 530 -9.93 -18.08 6.24
C GLU A 530 -10.50 -16.72 5.82
N GLY A 531 -10.05 -15.65 6.48
CA GLY A 531 -10.13 -14.28 5.95
C GLY A 531 -9.18 -14.10 4.75
N PRO A 532 -9.36 -13.07 3.90
CA PRO A 532 -8.60 -12.96 2.65
C PRO A 532 -7.14 -12.59 2.93
N ILE A 533 -6.31 -13.63 2.98
CA ILE A 533 -4.87 -13.54 2.85
C ILE A 533 -4.54 -13.37 1.35
N ILE A 534 -3.49 -12.61 1.04
CA ILE A 534 -2.73 -12.83 -0.21
C ILE A 534 -1.97 -14.14 0.03
N VAL A 535 -2.66 -15.29 -0.09
CA VAL A 535 -2.05 -16.63 0.07
C VAL A 535 -2.30 -17.50 -1.14
N SER A 536 -1.25 -18.29 -1.33
CA SER A 536 -0.92 -19.32 -2.28
C SER A 536 -2.06 -20.22 -2.72
N SER A 537 -1.96 -20.66 -3.97
CA SER A 537 -2.57 -21.89 -4.45
C SER A 537 -1.90 -23.09 -3.77
N GLU A 538 -2.60 -23.74 -2.85
CA GLU A 538 -2.45 -25.17 -2.63
C GLU A 538 -3.59 -25.90 -3.35
N ARG A 539 -3.31 -27.14 -3.77
CA ARG A 539 -4.06 -28.05 -4.66
C ARG A 539 -3.71 -27.95 -6.14
N ALA A 540 -2.66 -28.68 -6.50
CA ALA A 540 -2.75 -29.70 -7.56
C ALA A 540 -2.48 -31.05 -6.90
#